data_AF-A0A8K0VTC0-F1
#
_entry.id   AF-A0A8K0VTC0-F1
#
_cell.length_a   1.000
_cell.length_b   1.000
_cell.length_c   1.000
_cell.angle_alpha   90.00
_cell.angle_beta   90.00
_cell.angle_gamma   90.00
#
_symmetry.space_group_name_H-M   'P 1'
#
loop_
_entity.id
_entity.type
_entity.pdbx_description
1 polymer ?
#
loop_
_entity_poly.entity_id
_entity_poly.type
_entity_poly.pdbx_seq_one_letter_code
_entity_poly.pdbx_strand_id
1 'polypeptide(L)'
;MRTLVPILLIIHYVLSATVPFPATLNQRSLDHLTVENTCRWTNCDEPCPTGFSMVSRQGGAKHEMLWDHNHCGDKGMQYFCCPDNADRPLCNWRGHNNSGKCKAGCKKGEVEVGTLRTGCKTGFQSACCTLVTAVEAYGEYPRSRDRSSHAACPRSHPRFLFAASAGFGGEMKCDSGAKSFCCTSEVRPFTNCKWHQKATHLRLDGVCEASCPVGQIKLGMQRGSCPAGEEAYCCEGPPRPSPTPSPSPSPPPSPPPPSFGPQLREFQLNLQL
;
A
#
# COMPACT_ATOMS: atom_id res chain seq x y z
N MET A 1 -57.07 -15.67 -49.09
CA MET A 1 -56.17 -14.56 -48.69
C MET A 1 -56.07 -14.58 -47.18
N ARG A 2 -54.95 -15.07 -46.63
CA ARG A 2 -54.71 -15.11 -45.17
C ARG A 2 -53.75 -13.98 -44.84
N THR A 3 -54.23 -13.00 -44.11
CA THR A 3 -53.50 -11.81 -43.68
C THR A 3 -52.51 -12.20 -42.59
N LEU A 4 -51.21 -12.06 -42.86
CA LEU A 4 -50.13 -12.21 -41.89
C LEU A 4 -50.04 -10.93 -41.05
N VAL A 5 -50.18 -11.07 -39.73
CA VAL A 5 -49.92 -10.00 -38.75
C VAL A 5 -48.46 -10.14 -38.28
N PRO A 6 -47.61 -9.12 -38.41
CA PRO A 6 -46.25 -9.19 -37.88
C PRO A 6 -46.27 -8.96 -36.36
N ILE A 7 -45.74 -9.92 -35.61
CA ILE A 7 -45.50 -9.82 -34.17
C ILE A 7 -44.26 -8.92 -33.97
N LEU A 8 -44.49 -7.74 -33.41
CA LEU A 8 -43.45 -6.78 -33.04
C LEU A 8 -42.76 -7.24 -31.74
N LEU A 9 -41.54 -7.76 -31.85
CA LEU A 9 -40.68 -8.11 -30.72
C LEU A 9 -40.14 -6.82 -30.07
N ILE A 10 -40.73 -6.41 -28.94
CA ILE A 10 -40.22 -5.32 -28.10
C ILE A 10 -39.04 -5.86 -27.28
N ILE A 11 -37.82 -5.56 -27.72
CA ILE A 11 -36.59 -5.80 -26.96
C ILE A 11 -36.53 -4.75 -25.85
N HIS A 12 -36.83 -5.15 -24.61
CA HIS A 12 -36.53 -4.35 -23.43
C HIS A 12 -35.01 -4.26 -23.25
N TYR A 13 -34.43 -3.16 -23.74
CA TYR A 13 -33.08 -2.75 -23.36
C TYR A 13 -33.11 -2.35 -21.88
N VAL A 14 -32.64 -3.23 -21.00
CA VAL A 14 -32.31 -2.87 -19.62
C VAL A 14 -31.03 -2.02 -19.69
N LEU A 15 -31.21 -0.69 -19.65
CA LEU A 15 -30.14 0.26 -19.34
C LEU A 15 -29.60 -0.11 -17.96
N SER A 16 -28.53 -0.90 -17.92
CA SER A 16 -27.71 -1.05 -16.71
C SER A 16 -27.09 0.30 -16.42
N ALA A 17 -27.61 0.97 -15.39
CA ALA A 17 -27.02 2.16 -14.83
C ALA A 17 -25.56 1.87 -14.46
N THR A 18 -24.64 2.49 -15.20
CA THR A 18 -23.24 2.59 -14.84
C THR A 18 -23.16 3.32 -13.51
N VAL A 19 -22.80 2.61 -12.46
CA VAL A 19 -22.61 3.18 -11.12
C VAL A 19 -21.30 3.98 -11.15
N PRO A 20 -21.32 5.31 -10.98
CA PRO A 20 -20.09 6.08 -10.90
C PRO A 20 -19.38 5.78 -9.57
N PHE A 21 -18.14 5.30 -9.67
CA PHE A 21 -17.18 5.19 -8.57
C PHE A 21 -16.97 6.57 -7.90
N PRO A 22 -16.64 6.61 -6.59
CA PRO A 22 -16.58 7.85 -5.81
C PRO A 22 -15.36 8.70 -6.22
N ALA A 23 -15.53 10.04 -6.16
CA ALA A 23 -14.54 11.09 -6.37
C ALA A 23 -13.11 10.60 -6.70
N THR A 24 -12.84 10.46 -7.99
CA THR A 24 -11.53 10.08 -8.52
C THR A 24 -10.50 11.16 -8.19
N LEU A 25 -9.48 10.80 -7.40
CA LEU A 25 -8.17 11.43 -7.54
C LEU A 25 -7.73 11.22 -9.00
N ASN A 26 -7.06 12.21 -9.59
CA ASN A 26 -6.74 12.14 -11.02
C ASN A 26 -5.69 11.04 -11.28
N GLN A 27 -5.70 10.43 -12.48
CA GLN A 27 -4.71 9.42 -12.91
C GLN A 27 -3.25 9.86 -12.67
N ARG A 28 -3.01 11.18 -12.72
CA ARG A 28 -1.72 11.82 -12.47
C ARG A 28 -1.23 11.63 -11.02
N SER A 29 -2.14 11.52 -10.04
CA SER A 29 -1.85 11.21 -8.64
C SER A 29 -1.31 9.78 -8.49
N LEU A 30 -1.99 8.82 -9.12
CA LEU A 30 -1.58 7.41 -9.14
C LEU A 30 -0.21 7.19 -9.79
N ASP A 31 0.11 7.99 -10.81
CA ASP A 31 1.42 8.00 -11.46
C ASP A 31 2.57 8.47 -10.56
N HIS A 32 2.29 9.20 -9.48
CA HIS A 32 3.32 9.60 -8.52
C HIS A 32 3.42 8.67 -7.31
N LEU A 33 2.59 7.62 -7.24
CA LEU A 33 2.70 6.63 -6.17
C LEU A 33 3.96 5.79 -6.32
N THR A 34 4.64 5.65 -5.19
CA THR A 34 5.86 4.89 -4.99
C THR A 34 5.70 4.11 -3.69
N VAL A 35 6.61 3.18 -3.44
CA VAL A 35 6.55 2.44 -2.19
C VAL A 35 6.79 3.38 -1.00
N GLU A 36 7.66 4.37 -1.14
CA GLU A 36 8.01 5.37 -0.13
C GLU A 36 6.85 6.30 0.29
N ASN A 37 5.86 6.51 -0.57
CA ASN A 37 4.69 7.35 -0.26
C ASN A 37 3.38 6.56 -0.12
N THR A 38 3.44 5.23 -0.09
CA THR A 38 2.28 4.35 0.10
C THR A 38 2.30 3.76 1.52
N CYS A 39 1.17 3.86 2.23
CA CYS A 39 1.00 3.23 3.53
C CYS A 39 1.19 1.71 3.44
N ARG A 40 1.61 1.07 4.53
CA ARG A 40 1.89 -0.37 4.55
C ARG A 40 1.74 -0.97 5.94
N TRP A 41 1.52 -2.28 5.98
CA TRP A 41 1.65 -3.06 7.21
C TRP A 41 3.11 -3.41 7.48
N THR A 42 3.54 -3.36 8.73
CA THR A 42 4.86 -3.86 9.17
C THR A 42 4.92 -5.38 9.12
N ASN A 43 6.12 -5.95 9.23
CA ASN A 43 6.27 -7.33 9.66
C ASN A 43 5.87 -7.46 11.14
N CYS A 44 5.75 -8.69 11.62
CA CYS A 44 5.39 -8.94 13.01
C CYS A 44 6.50 -8.47 13.96
N ASP A 45 6.11 -7.72 14.99
CA ASP A 45 6.99 -7.19 16.04
C ASP A 45 8.06 -6.20 15.53
N GLU A 46 7.88 -5.66 14.32
CA GLU A 46 8.72 -4.60 13.78
C GLU A 46 8.05 -3.22 13.93
N PRO A 47 8.83 -2.16 14.23
CA PRO A 47 8.32 -0.80 14.22
C PRO A 47 8.00 -0.33 12.80
N CYS A 48 7.33 0.81 12.67
CA CYS A 48 7.22 1.46 11.36
C CYS A 48 8.61 1.78 10.79
N PRO A 49 8.79 1.68 9.45
CA PRO A 49 10.00 2.12 8.80
C PRO A 49 10.30 3.60 9.08
N THR A 50 11.57 4.00 8.96
CA THR A 50 11.96 5.41 9.08
C THR A 50 11.15 6.29 8.12
N GLY A 51 10.61 7.40 8.63
CA GLY A 51 9.73 8.31 7.87
C GLY A 51 8.28 7.85 7.77
N PHE A 52 7.91 6.80 8.50
CA PHE A 52 6.54 6.32 8.66
C PHE A 52 6.16 6.30 10.14
N SER A 53 4.90 6.59 10.42
CA SER A 53 4.32 6.43 11.76
C SER A 53 3.06 5.57 11.74
N MET A 54 2.79 4.94 12.89
CA MET A 54 1.61 4.11 13.10
C MET A 54 0.34 4.94 12.96
N VAL A 55 -0.66 4.38 12.30
CA VAL A 55 -1.98 4.99 12.18
C VAL A 55 -2.80 4.65 13.42
N SER A 56 -3.32 5.67 14.10
CA SER A 56 -4.23 5.47 15.22
C SER A 56 -5.59 4.93 14.75
N ARG A 57 -6.17 4.04 15.53
CA ARG A 57 -7.51 3.50 15.29
C ARG A 57 -8.56 4.52 15.71
N GLN A 58 -9.35 4.98 14.75
CA GLN A 58 -10.48 5.86 15.02
C GLN A 58 -11.58 5.12 15.80
N GLY A 59 -12.09 5.72 16.87
CA GLY A 59 -13.13 5.12 17.72
C GLY A 59 -12.65 3.94 18.58
N GLY A 60 -11.34 3.72 18.63
CA GLY A 60 -10.70 2.83 19.59
C GLY A 60 -10.44 3.50 20.95
N ALA A 61 -9.77 2.78 21.83
CA ALA A 61 -9.24 3.33 23.07
C ALA A 61 -8.20 4.43 22.79
N LYS A 62 -7.94 5.28 23.79
CA LYS A 62 -6.93 6.34 23.67
C LYS A 62 -5.57 5.73 23.31
N HIS A 63 -4.93 6.25 22.27
CA HIS A 63 -3.66 5.75 21.73
C HIS A 63 -3.70 4.33 21.16
N GLU A 64 -4.88 3.76 20.93
CA GLU A 64 -5.00 2.49 20.21
C GLU A 64 -4.56 2.69 18.76
N MET A 65 -3.63 1.85 18.30
CA MET A 65 -3.15 1.85 16.92
C MET A 65 -3.96 0.88 16.06
N LEU A 66 -3.90 1.01 14.75
CA LEU A 66 -4.44 0.01 13.83
C LEU A 66 -3.45 -1.15 13.72
N TRP A 67 -3.81 -2.29 14.30
CA TRP A 67 -2.92 -3.44 14.45
C TRP A 67 -3.59 -4.76 14.04
N ASP A 68 -2.78 -5.74 13.64
CA ASP A 68 -3.19 -7.11 13.33
C ASP A 68 -2.19 -8.12 13.95
N HIS A 69 -2.69 -9.21 14.52
CA HIS A 69 -1.88 -10.28 15.10
C HIS A 69 -2.12 -11.65 14.47
N ASN A 70 -3.06 -11.76 13.53
CA ASN A 70 -3.60 -13.04 13.06
C ASN A 70 -2.52 -13.99 12.52
N HIS A 71 -1.41 -13.44 12.03
CA HIS A 71 -0.32 -14.20 11.40
C HIS A 71 1.03 -14.12 12.13
N CYS A 72 1.07 -13.48 13.30
CA CYS A 72 2.29 -13.39 14.10
C CYS A 72 2.54 -14.61 15.00
N GLY A 73 1.56 -15.52 15.10
CA GLY A 73 1.65 -16.75 15.91
C GLY A 73 2.14 -16.47 17.32
N ASP A 74 1.42 -15.57 17.97
CA ASP A 74 1.62 -15.13 19.35
C ASP A 74 2.92 -14.36 19.62
N LYS A 75 3.72 -14.09 18.57
CA LYS A 75 4.96 -13.31 18.65
C LYS A 75 4.76 -11.88 18.14
N GLY A 76 4.00 -11.08 18.88
CA GLY A 76 3.84 -9.65 18.61
C GLY A 76 2.74 -9.31 17.61
N MET A 77 2.85 -8.11 17.03
CA MET A 77 1.80 -7.43 16.28
C MET A 77 2.35 -6.85 14.97
N GLN A 78 1.49 -6.71 13.97
CA GLN A 78 1.73 -5.86 12.80
C GLN A 78 0.99 -4.55 12.99
N TYR A 79 1.56 -3.46 12.52
CA TYR A 79 0.95 -2.14 12.58
C TYR A 79 0.79 -1.57 11.19
N PHE A 80 -0.31 -0.84 10.96
CA PHE A 80 -0.47 -0.08 9.73
C PHE A 80 0.25 1.26 9.86
N CYS A 81 1.19 1.51 8.96
CA CYS A 81 2.06 2.67 8.97
C CYS A 81 1.85 3.50 7.71
N CYS A 82 1.85 4.82 7.87
CA CYS A 82 1.78 5.76 6.75
C CYS A 82 2.97 6.73 6.77
N PRO A 83 3.42 7.21 5.60
CA PRO A 83 4.48 8.21 5.51
C PRO A 83 4.14 9.45 6.32
N ASP A 84 5.15 10.06 6.95
CA ASP A 84 4.97 11.25 7.78
C ASP A 84 4.72 12.53 6.95
N ASN A 85 5.09 12.49 5.67
CA ASN A 85 4.94 13.59 4.71
C ASN A 85 3.69 13.49 3.82
N ALA A 86 2.78 12.57 4.12
CA ALA A 86 1.55 12.36 3.36
C ALA A 86 0.31 12.66 4.21
N ASP A 87 -0.82 12.92 3.55
CA ASP A 87 -2.10 13.04 4.22
C ASP A 87 -2.42 11.77 5.01
N ARG A 88 -2.74 11.94 6.30
CA ARG A 88 -3.03 10.82 7.20
C ARG A 88 -4.45 10.32 6.97
N PRO A 89 -4.63 9.04 6.58
CA PRO A 89 -5.97 8.46 6.55
C PRO A 89 -6.53 8.30 7.97
N LEU A 90 -7.83 8.50 8.12
CA LEU A 90 -8.57 8.04 9.29
C LEU A 90 -8.97 6.59 9.06
N CYS A 91 -8.49 5.68 9.90
CA CYS A 91 -8.73 4.25 9.75
C CYS A 91 -9.45 3.65 10.96
N ASN A 92 -10.36 2.71 10.73
CA ASN A 92 -10.96 1.89 11.78
C ASN A 92 -11.28 0.48 11.27
N TRP A 93 -11.39 -0.46 12.20
CA TRP A 93 -11.97 -1.77 11.94
C TRP A 93 -13.49 -1.66 11.76
N ARG A 94 -13.98 -2.17 10.63
CA ARG A 94 -15.41 -2.26 10.32
C ARG A 94 -15.87 -3.70 10.25
N GLY A 95 -17.15 -3.91 10.56
CA GLY A 95 -17.80 -5.22 10.41
C GLY A 95 -17.91 -6.04 11.68
N HIS A 96 -17.33 -5.60 12.81
CA HIS A 96 -17.57 -6.25 14.10
C HIS A 96 -19.00 -6.00 14.60
N ASN A 97 -19.55 -7.01 15.26
CA ASN A 97 -20.74 -6.86 16.09
C ASN A 97 -20.55 -7.64 17.39
N ASN A 98 -21.32 -7.29 18.42
CA ASN A 98 -21.17 -7.87 19.76
C ASN A 98 -21.50 -9.36 19.83
N SER A 99 -22.12 -9.93 18.78
CA SER A 99 -22.37 -11.37 18.70
C SER A 99 -21.14 -12.18 18.24
N GLY A 100 -20.10 -11.51 17.75
CA GLY A 100 -18.92 -12.11 17.11
C GLY A 100 -19.16 -12.59 15.68
N LYS A 101 -20.31 -12.28 15.06
CA LYS A 101 -20.62 -12.61 13.67
C LYS A 101 -20.22 -11.46 12.75
N CYS A 102 -18.95 -11.38 12.37
CA CYS A 102 -18.44 -10.24 11.63
C CYS A 102 -18.82 -10.26 10.15
N LYS A 103 -19.06 -9.06 9.59
CA LYS A 103 -19.34 -8.84 8.16
C LYS A 103 -18.38 -7.79 7.60
N ALA A 104 -17.42 -8.25 6.81
CA ALA A 104 -16.44 -7.41 6.14
C ALA A 104 -17.09 -6.40 5.18
N GLY A 105 -16.36 -5.31 4.92
CA GLY A 105 -16.72 -4.27 3.97
C GLY A 105 -16.47 -2.86 4.50
N CYS A 106 -16.05 -1.98 3.60
CA CYS A 106 -15.88 -0.56 3.85
C CYS A 106 -17.08 0.26 3.36
N LYS A 107 -17.25 1.46 3.92
CA LYS A 107 -18.30 2.37 3.47
C LYS A 107 -17.89 3.04 2.15
N LYS A 108 -18.85 3.63 1.45
CA LYS A 108 -18.56 4.45 0.27
C LYS A 108 -17.61 5.59 0.67
N GLY A 109 -16.56 5.79 -0.12
CA GLY A 109 -15.50 6.79 0.15
C GLY A 109 -14.36 6.29 1.03
N GLU A 110 -14.38 5.01 1.43
CA GLU A 110 -13.29 4.36 2.12
C GLU A 110 -12.67 3.27 1.26
N VAL A 111 -11.41 2.97 1.57
CA VAL A 111 -10.64 1.89 0.97
C VAL A 111 -10.31 0.84 2.03
N GLU A 112 -10.34 -0.42 1.65
CA GLU A 112 -9.90 -1.52 2.52
C GLU A 112 -8.40 -1.74 2.37
N VAL A 113 -7.65 -1.60 3.47
CA VAL A 113 -6.18 -1.75 3.49
C VAL A 113 -5.72 -3.03 4.19
N GLY A 114 -6.65 -3.84 4.70
CA GLY A 114 -6.36 -5.07 5.43
C GLY A 114 -7.60 -5.66 6.07
N THR A 115 -7.45 -6.80 6.75
CA THR A 115 -8.57 -7.46 7.45
C THR A 115 -8.14 -8.02 8.80
N LEU A 116 -9.07 -8.26 9.71
CA LEU A 116 -8.80 -8.75 11.06
C LEU A 116 -9.87 -9.75 11.52
N ARG A 117 -9.45 -10.85 12.14
CA ARG A 117 -10.37 -11.86 12.67
C ARG A 117 -10.56 -11.79 14.17
N THR A 118 -9.70 -11.06 14.88
CA THR A 118 -9.82 -10.84 16.32
C THR A 118 -11.22 -10.34 16.69
N GLY A 119 -11.83 -10.92 17.72
CA GLY A 119 -13.21 -10.63 18.12
C GLY A 119 -14.30 -11.30 17.28
N CYS A 120 -13.95 -11.94 16.16
CA CYS A 120 -14.91 -12.61 15.28
C CYS A 120 -14.92 -14.12 15.49
N LYS A 121 -16.09 -14.66 15.87
CA LYS A 121 -16.39 -16.09 15.87
C LYS A 121 -16.58 -16.60 14.44
N THR A 122 -17.28 -15.83 13.62
CA THR A 122 -17.48 -16.10 12.18
C THR A 122 -17.22 -14.85 11.36
N GLY A 123 -16.72 -15.02 10.13
CA GLY A 123 -16.34 -13.89 9.27
C GLY A 123 -15.07 -13.16 9.74
N PHE A 124 -14.92 -11.92 9.29
CA PHE A 124 -13.78 -11.05 9.59
C PHE A 124 -14.18 -9.57 9.49
N GLN A 125 -13.32 -8.70 10.00
CA GLN A 125 -13.43 -7.24 9.95
C GLN A 125 -12.54 -6.70 8.82
N SER A 126 -12.89 -5.53 8.31
CA SER A 126 -12.11 -4.79 7.30
C SER A 126 -11.42 -3.59 7.95
N ALA A 127 -10.13 -3.39 7.69
CA ALA A 127 -9.45 -2.13 8.00
C ALA A 127 -9.84 -1.12 6.93
N CYS A 128 -10.74 -0.22 7.28
CA CYS A 128 -11.26 0.78 6.35
C CYS A 128 -10.67 2.13 6.67
N CYS A 129 -10.06 2.75 5.65
CA CYS A 129 -9.40 4.04 5.74
C CYS A 129 -10.11 5.04 4.82
N THR A 130 -10.19 6.31 5.23
CA THR A 130 -10.60 7.40 4.33
C THR A 130 -9.68 7.44 3.12
N LEU A 131 -10.25 7.61 1.92
CA LEU A 131 -9.46 7.68 0.70
C LEU A 131 -8.58 8.93 0.68
N VAL A 132 -7.26 8.72 0.72
CA VAL A 132 -6.20 9.71 0.53
C VAL A 132 -5.11 9.07 -0.34
N THR A 133 -4.22 9.89 -0.92
CA THR A 133 -3.18 9.42 -1.85
C THR A 133 -2.37 8.24 -1.30
N ALA A 134 -1.97 8.27 -0.03
CA ALA A 134 -1.12 7.22 0.55
C ALA A 134 -1.78 5.83 0.67
N VAL A 135 -3.12 5.73 0.58
CA VAL A 135 -3.86 4.46 0.58
C VAL A 135 -4.59 4.19 -0.74
N GLU A 136 -4.46 5.10 -1.71
CA GLU A 136 -5.20 5.07 -2.97
C GLU A 136 -4.91 3.81 -3.76
N ALA A 137 -3.65 3.35 -3.75
CA ALA A 137 -3.26 2.09 -4.36
C ALA A 137 -4.23 0.98 -3.97
N TYR A 138 -4.53 0.80 -2.68
CA TYR A 138 -5.41 -0.25 -2.17
C TYR A 138 -6.86 -0.19 -2.70
N GLY A 139 -7.30 0.94 -3.27
CA GLY A 139 -8.67 1.17 -3.76
C GLY A 139 -8.96 0.51 -5.11
N GLU A 140 -7.90 0.19 -5.87
CA GLU A 140 -8.00 -0.41 -7.21
C GLU A 140 -8.27 -1.93 -7.18
N TYR A 141 -8.57 -2.53 -6.01
CA TYR A 141 -8.49 -3.98 -5.81
C TYR A 141 -9.77 -4.66 -5.33
N PRO A 142 -10.70 -5.04 -6.21
CA PRO A 142 -11.69 -6.03 -5.86
C PRO A 142 -11.03 -7.42 -5.74
N ARG A 143 -11.41 -8.13 -4.68
CA ARG A 143 -11.08 -9.55 -4.51
C ARG A 143 -12.19 -10.41 -5.10
N SER A 144 -11.83 -11.39 -5.93
CA SER A 144 -12.74 -12.44 -6.38
C SER A 144 -12.24 -13.81 -5.91
N ARG A 145 -13.15 -14.75 -5.66
CA ARG A 145 -12.80 -16.08 -5.13
C ARG A 145 -13.38 -17.18 -6.02
N ASP A 146 -12.55 -18.17 -6.35
CA ASP A 146 -12.96 -19.44 -6.95
C ASP A 146 -12.60 -20.59 -6.00
N ARG A 147 -13.30 -21.72 -6.12
CA ARG A 147 -13.12 -22.91 -5.28
C ARG A 147 -12.14 -23.93 -5.86
N SER A 148 -11.89 -23.89 -7.17
CA SER A 148 -11.07 -24.86 -7.90
C SER A 148 -9.66 -24.34 -8.18
N SER A 149 -9.55 -23.03 -8.44
CA SER A 149 -8.29 -22.33 -8.71
C SER A 149 -8.41 -20.91 -8.15
N HIS A 150 -8.09 -19.87 -8.93
CA HIS A 150 -8.38 -18.49 -8.58
C HIS A 150 -9.42 -17.94 -9.55
N ALA A 151 -10.32 -17.07 -9.07
CA ALA A 151 -11.39 -16.55 -9.92
C ALA A 151 -10.83 -15.72 -11.07
N ALA A 152 -11.51 -15.75 -12.22
CA ALA A 152 -11.25 -14.77 -13.26
C ALA A 152 -11.50 -13.36 -12.71
N CYS A 153 -10.72 -12.40 -13.19
CA CYS A 153 -10.90 -11.01 -12.85
C CYS A 153 -12.19 -10.47 -13.50
N PRO A 154 -13.01 -9.68 -12.77
CA PRO A 154 -14.23 -9.13 -13.33
C PRO A 154 -13.91 -8.11 -14.43
N ARG A 155 -14.84 -7.89 -15.36
CA ARG A 155 -14.65 -6.89 -16.44
C ARG A 155 -14.33 -5.48 -15.95
N SER A 156 -14.78 -5.11 -14.75
CA SER A 156 -14.48 -3.81 -14.15
C SER A 156 -13.02 -3.66 -13.74
N HIS A 157 -12.32 -4.77 -13.48
CA HIS A 157 -10.92 -4.79 -13.04
C HIS A 157 -10.23 -5.96 -13.74
N PRO A 158 -10.00 -5.87 -15.07
CA PRO A 158 -9.68 -7.03 -15.88
C PRO A 158 -8.24 -7.54 -15.70
N ARG A 159 -7.36 -6.76 -15.07
CA ARG A 159 -5.95 -7.13 -14.92
C ARG A 159 -5.76 -7.97 -13.68
N PHE A 160 -5.20 -9.16 -13.84
CA PHE A 160 -4.79 -10.01 -12.74
C PHE A 160 -3.46 -9.53 -12.17
N LEU A 161 -3.37 -9.36 -10.85
CA LEU A 161 -2.13 -9.03 -10.16
C LEU A 161 -1.51 -10.28 -9.54
N PHE A 162 -2.23 -10.92 -8.63
CA PHE A 162 -1.81 -12.17 -7.99
C PHE A 162 -3.02 -12.94 -7.44
N ALA A 163 -2.78 -14.17 -7.00
CA ALA A 163 -3.77 -14.94 -6.27
C ALA A 163 -3.17 -15.45 -4.96
N ALA A 164 -3.95 -15.47 -3.90
CA ALA A 164 -3.49 -15.89 -2.58
C ALA A 164 -4.51 -16.79 -1.87
N SER A 165 -4.03 -17.93 -1.34
CA SER A 165 -4.89 -18.89 -0.63
C SER A 165 -5.28 -18.40 0.76
N ALA A 166 -4.42 -17.64 1.46
CA ALA A 166 -4.72 -17.12 2.79
C ALA A 166 -5.31 -15.69 2.77
N GLY A 167 -5.19 -14.93 1.68
CA GLY A 167 -5.64 -13.53 1.63
C GLY A 167 -4.68 -12.63 2.41
N PHE A 168 -5.18 -11.54 3.02
CA PHE A 168 -4.38 -10.69 3.92
C PHE A 168 -5.06 -10.54 5.28
N GLY A 169 -4.30 -10.68 6.37
CA GLY A 169 -4.80 -10.57 7.75
C GLY A 169 -5.88 -11.58 8.11
N GLY A 170 -6.97 -11.13 8.73
CA GLY A 170 -8.08 -11.96 9.20
C GLY A 170 -8.95 -12.71 8.17
N GLU A 171 -8.66 -12.62 6.88
CA GLU A 171 -9.45 -13.29 5.83
C GLU A 171 -9.50 -14.82 6.04
N MET A 172 -10.63 -15.41 5.67
CA MET A 172 -10.77 -16.86 5.74
C MET A 172 -9.86 -17.52 4.70
N LYS A 173 -8.98 -18.42 5.14
CA LYS A 173 -8.13 -19.23 4.26
C LYS A 173 -8.99 -20.08 3.32
N CYS A 174 -8.54 -20.23 2.09
CA CYS A 174 -9.13 -21.14 1.13
C CYS A 174 -8.65 -22.57 1.45
N ASP A 175 -9.58 -23.50 1.67
CA ASP A 175 -9.26 -24.92 1.79
C ASP A 175 -8.79 -25.50 0.45
N SER A 176 -9.37 -25.00 -0.64
CA SER A 176 -8.97 -25.24 -2.03
C SER A 176 -9.02 -23.93 -2.84
N GLY A 177 -8.16 -23.81 -3.84
CA GLY A 177 -8.06 -22.62 -4.68
C GLY A 177 -7.44 -21.40 -3.98
N ALA A 178 -7.67 -20.23 -4.56
CA ALA A 178 -7.11 -18.95 -4.11
C ALA A 178 -8.06 -17.78 -4.43
N LYS A 179 -7.84 -16.67 -3.75
CA LYS A 179 -8.52 -15.40 -4.03
C LYS A 179 -7.69 -14.63 -5.05
N SER A 180 -8.32 -14.20 -6.14
CA SER A 180 -7.68 -13.33 -7.12
C SER A 180 -7.75 -11.89 -6.66
N PHE A 181 -6.63 -11.20 -6.85
CA PHE A 181 -6.48 -9.77 -6.65
C PHE A 181 -6.34 -9.16 -8.03
N CYS A 182 -7.28 -8.30 -8.37
CA CYS A 182 -7.43 -7.74 -9.71
C CYS A 182 -7.38 -6.23 -9.65
N CYS A 183 -6.93 -5.58 -10.73
CA CYS A 183 -6.86 -4.12 -10.84
C CYS A 183 -7.37 -3.61 -12.18
N THR A 184 -7.67 -2.30 -12.25
CA THR A 184 -8.05 -1.62 -13.49
C THR A 184 -6.83 -1.39 -14.39
N SER A 185 -5.71 -1.05 -13.78
CA SER A 185 -4.46 -0.66 -14.43
C SER A 185 -3.26 -1.10 -13.58
N GLU A 186 -2.04 -0.91 -14.09
CA GLU A 186 -0.84 -1.16 -13.30
C GLU A 186 -0.73 -0.11 -12.18
N VAL A 187 -0.56 -0.58 -10.94
CA VAL A 187 -0.44 0.28 -9.77
C VAL A 187 1.01 0.29 -9.36
N ARG A 188 1.71 1.39 -9.64
CA ARG A 188 3.16 1.51 -9.50
C ARG A 188 3.75 0.94 -8.21
N PRO A 189 3.27 1.27 -6.99
CA PRO A 189 3.89 0.72 -5.77
C PRO A 189 3.78 -0.81 -5.69
N PHE A 190 2.84 -1.43 -6.42
CA PHE A 190 2.57 -2.86 -6.41
C PHE A 190 3.10 -3.51 -7.69
N THR A 191 4.36 -3.22 -8.00
CA THR A 191 5.11 -3.80 -9.11
C THR A 191 6.35 -4.54 -8.60
N ASN A 192 6.97 -5.35 -9.47
CA ASN A 192 8.13 -6.19 -9.14
C ASN A 192 7.88 -7.10 -7.94
N CYS A 193 6.69 -7.70 -7.89
CA CYS A 193 6.25 -8.47 -6.75
C CYS A 193 6.66 -9.95 -6.83
N LYS A 194 7.02 -10.53 -5.69
CA LYS A 194 7.37 -11.96 -5.57
C LYS A 194 6.97 -12.55 -4.23
N TRP A 195 6.88 -13.87 -4.19
CA TRP A 195 6.63 -14.62 -2.96
C TRP A 195 7.91 -14.75 -2.14
N HIS A 196 7.79 -14.50 -0.84
CA HIS A 196 8.85 -14.66 0.15
C HIS A 196 8.41 -15.66 1.21
N GLN A 197 9.25 -16.65 1.47
CA GLN A 197 9.03 -17.61 2.56
C GLN A 197 9.25 -16.99 3.94
N LYS A 198 10.25 -16.14 4.05
CA LYS A 198 10.68 -15.52 5.30
C LYS A 198 11.61 -14.35 4.96
N ALA A 199 11.49 -13.26 5.70
CA ALA A 199 12.37 -12.09 5.59
C ALA A 199 12.91 -11.63 6.96
N THR A 200 12.37 -12.14 8.07
CA THR A 200 12.87 -11.91 9.42
C THR A 200 13.25 -13.23 10.10
N HIS A 201 13.65 -13.20 11.38
CA HIS A 201 13.99 -14.40 12.16
C HIS A 201 12.99 -14.69 13.28
N LEU A 202 11.76 -14.15 13.21
CA LEU A 202 10.75 -14.30 14.26
C LEU A 202 10.30 -15.77 14.43
N ARG A 203 10.21 -16.50 13.32
CA ARG A 203 9.89 -17.94 13.31
C ARG A 203 11.15 -18.82 13.26
N LEU A 204 11.01 -20.06 13.71
CA LEU A 204 12.06 -21.09 13.59
C LEU A 204 12.36 -21.39 12.11
N ASP A 205 13.51 -21.99 11.84
CA ASP A 205 13.86 -22.41 10.49
C ASP A 205 12.96 -23.54 10.01
N GLY A 206 12.64 -23.53 8.71
CA GLY A 206 11.66 -24.43 8.11
C GLY A 206 10.19 -24.01 8.32
N VAL A 207 9.91 -22.91 9.03
CA VAL A 207 8.56 -22.34 9.15
C VAL A 207 8.50 -21.04 8.36
N CYS A 208 7.52 -20.95 7.45
CA CYS A 208 7.27 -19.73 6.70
C CYS A 208 6.80 -18.61 7.63
N GLU A 209 7.18 -17.39 7.30
CA GLU A 209 6.79 -16.18 7.98
C GLU A 209 6.29 -15.18 6.95
N ALA A 210 5.05 -14.70 7.13
CA ALA A 210 4.41 -13.74 6.25
C ALA A 210 5.03 -12.35 6.40
N SER A 211 6.27 -12.23 5.94
CA SER A 211 7.17 -11.11 6.13
C SER A 211 7.80 -10.72 4.80
N CYS A 212 8.00 -9.42 4.63
CA CYS A 212 8.61 -8.85 3.43
C CYS A 212 9.98 -8.26 3.73
N PRO A 213 10.93 -8.32 2.78
CA PRO A 213 12.19 -7.61 2.89
C PRO A 213 11.99 -6.12 3.16
N VAL A 214 12.99 -5.50 3.79
CA VAL A 214 12.98 -4.07 4.09
C VAL A 214 12.69 -3.26 2.82
N GLY A 215 11.79 -2.29 2.97
CA GLY A 215 11.42 -1.40 1.88
C GLY A 215 10.32 -1.93 0.97
N GLN A 216 9.88 -3.19 1.08
CA GLN A 216 8.79 -3.74 0.26
C GLN A 216 7.41 -3.59 0.94
N ILE A 217 6.34 -3.77 0.16
CA ILE A 217 4.95 -3.76 0.64
C ILE A 217 4.35 -5.17 0.55
N LYS A 218 3.82 -5.67 1.67
CA LYS A 218 3.08 -6.93 1.73
C LYS A 218 1.64 -6.73 1.24
N LEU A 219 1.21 -7.51 0.25
CA LEU A 219 -0.16 -7.45 -0.29
C LEU A 219 -1.02 -8.67 0.04
N GLY A 220 -0.40 -9.81 0.27
CA GLY A 220 -1.14 -11.04 0.54
C GLY A 220 -0.27 -12.15 1.07
N MET A 221 -0.92 -13.24 1.45
CA MET A 221 -0.31 -14.38 2.09
C MET A 221 -0.88 -15.67 1.53
N GLN A 222 -0.05 -16.70 1.44
CA GLN A 222 -0.49 -18.02 0.98
C GLN A 222 0.13 -19.14 1.80
N ARG A 223 -0.56 -20.28 1.81
CA ARG A 223 0.10 -21.55 2.14
C ARG A 223 1.13 -21.82 1.06
N GLY A 224 2.39 -21.75 1.47
CA GLY A 224 3.53 -21.90 0.61
C GLY A 224 4.08 -23.32 0.61
N SER A 225 5.36 -23.38 0.26
CA SER A 225 6.16 -24.61 0.25
C SER A 225 6.65 -25.03 1.64
N CYS A 226 6.52 -24.19 2.66
CA CYS A 226 6.91 -24.55 4.02
C CYS A 226 5.93 -25.53 4.70
N PRO A 227 6.43 -26.44 5.56
CA PRO A 227 5.60 -27.30 6.41
C PRO A 227 4.58 -26.57 7.29
N ALA A 228 4.88 -25.34 7.69
CA ALA A 228 4.01 -24.51 8.51
C ALA A 228 4.19 -23.02 8.18
N GLY A 229 3.20 -22.21 8.56
CA GLY A 229 3.20 -20.76 8.32
C GLY A 229 2.68 -20.37 6.94
N GLU A 230 2.88 -19.11 6.58
CA GLU A 230 2.48 -18.54 5.29
C GLU A 230 3.61 -17.75 4.65
N GLU A 231 3.72 -17.83 3.33
CA GLU A 231 4.58 -16.95 2.53
C GLU A 231 3.88 -15.59 2.36
N ALA A 232 4.66 -14.53 2.15
CA ALA A 232 4.17 -13.20 1.85
C ALA A 232 4.39 -12.83 0.37
N TYR A 233 3.40 -12.19 -0.24
CA TYR A 233 3.54 -11.57 -1.55
C TYR A 233 3.99 -10.12 -1.35
N CYS A 234 5.22 -9.84 -1.74
CA CYS A 234 5.89 -8.58 -1.46
C CYS A 234 6.22 -7.85 -2.75
N CYS A 235 5.95 -6.55 -2.79
CA CYS A 235 6.21 -5.68 -3.93
C CYS A 235 7.30 -4.66 -3.61
N GLU A 236 8.27 -4.55 -4.50
CA GLU A 236 9.39 -3.61 -4.39
C GLU A 236 9.06 -2.24 -5.01
N GLY A 237 8.06 -2.17 -5.89
CA GLY A 237 7.80 -1.00 -6.70
C GLY A 237 8.78 -0.89 -7.87
N PRO A 238 8.62 0.12 -8.74
CA PRO A 238 9.54 0.32 -9.86
C PRO A 238 10.94 0.65 -9.34
N PRO A 239 11.99 0.35 -10.12
CA PRO A 239 13.35 0.75 -9.76
C PRO A 239 13.39 2.25 -9.46
N ARG A 240 14.01 2.63 -8.34
CA ARG A 240 14.23 4.04 -8.05
C ARG A 240 15.04 4.66 -9.19
N PRO A 241 14.65 5.83 -9.73
CA PRO A 241 15.49 6.54 -10.67
C PRO A 241 16.83 6.83 -9.98
N SER A 242 17.93 6.45 -10.62
CA SER A 242 19.29 6.68 -10.12
C SER A 242 19.44 8.17 -9.78
N PRO A 243 20.06 8.52 -8.64
CA PRO A 243 20.33 9.92 -8.34
C PRO A 243 21.14 10.51 -9.49
N THR A 244 20.61 11.53 -10.15
CA THR A 244 21.38 12.29 -11.14
C THR A 244 22.63 12.81 -10.44
N PRO A 245 23.84 12.59 -10.97
CA PRO A 245 25.04 13.14 -10.37
C PRO A 245 24.85 14.64 -10.23
N SER A 246 24.94 15.16 -9.00
CA SER A 246 24.88 16.60 -8.75
C SER A 246 25.93 17.27 -9.62
N PRO A 247 25.61 18.38 -10.31
CA PRO A 247 26.63 19.15 -11.01
C PRO A 247 27.71 19.53 -10.01
N SER A 248 28.94 19.11 -10.29
CA SER A 248 30.11 19.42 -9.47
C SER A 248 30.15 20.93 -9.23
N PRO A 249 30.30 21.41 -7.97
CA PRO A 249 30.34 22.84 -7.71
C PRO A 249 31.45 23.46 -8.54
N SER A 250 31.10 24.46 -9.35
CA SER A 250 32.07 25.20 -10.15
C SER A 250 33.15 25.77 -9.23
N PRO A 251 34.44 25.70 -9.62
CA PRO A 251 35.51 26.24 -8.80
C PRO A 251 35.24 27.73 -8.53
N PRO A 252 35.51 28.21 -7.30
CA PRO A 252 35.30 29.61 -6.95
C PRO A 252 36.12 30.51 -7.90
N PRO A 253 35.58 31.68 -8.29
CA PRO A 253 36.29 32.60 -9.16
C PRO A 253 37.61 33.03 -8.52
N SER A 254 38.69 33.00 -9.30
CA SER A 254 40.02 33.41 -8.87
C SER A 254 40.00 34.84 -8.31
N PRO A 255 40.71 35.12 -7.21
CA PRO A 255 40.76 36.46 -6.63
C PRO A 255 41.36 37.47 -7.63
N PRO A 256 40.86 38.72 -7.65
CA PRO A 256 41.41 39.77 -8.51
C PRO A 256 42.85 40.11 -8.09
N PRO A 257 43.71 40.50 -9.04
CA PRO A 257 45.09 40.88 -8.74
C PRO A 257 45.14 42.13 -7.86
N PRO A 258 46.16 42.25 -6.97
CA PRO A 258 46.30 43.39 -6.08
C PRO A 258 46.56 44.68 -6.85
N SER A 259 45.70 45.67 -6.61
CA SER A 259 45.86 47.06 -7.06
C SER A 259 46.90 47.76 -6.20
N PHE A 260 48.06 48.08 -6.76
CA PHE A 260 49.05 48.95 -6.13
C PHE A 260 48.71 50.41 -6.47
N GLY A 261 48.16 51.14 -5.50
CA GLY A 261 47.98 52.59 -5.59
C GLY A 261 49.27 53.36 -5.24
N PRO A 262 49.50 54.56 -5.78
CA PRO A 262 50.69 55.34 -5.51
C PRO A 262 50.49 56.22 -4.26
N GLN A 263 51.15 55.88 -3.16
CA GLN A 263 51.43 56.84 -2.10
C GLN A 263 52.86 56.65 -1.63
N LEU A 264 53.71 57.63 -1.93
CA LEU A 264 54.86 58.01 -1.12
C LEU A 264 55.33 59.39 -1.62
N ARG A 265 54.74 60.44 -1.05
CA ARG A 265 55.37 61.76 -0.93
C ARG A 265 55.28 62.18 0.52
N GLU A 266 56.43 62.64 1.01
CA GLU A 266 56.61 63.53 2.15
C GLU A 266 56.36 62.96 3.55
N PHE A 267 57.42 62.42 4.17
CA PHE A 267 57.70 62.62 5.60
C PHE A 267 59.20 62.42 5.86
N GLN A 268 60.03 63.42 5.53
CA GLN A 268 61.32 63.62 6.19
C GLN A 268 61.58 65.12 6.34
N LEU A 269 60.92 65.70 7.34
CA LEU A 269 61.37 66.90 8.01
C LEU A 269 61.54 66.52 9.49
N ASN A 270 62.79 66.60 9.95
CA ASN A 270 63.28 66.73 11.32
C ASN A 270 64.43 65.77 11.60
N LEU A 271 65.66 66.25 11.40
CA LEU A 271 66.69 66.19 12.43
C LEU A 271 67.72 67.30 12.16
N GLN A 272 67.67 68.35 12.97
CA GLN A 272 68.79 69.28 13.17
C GLN A 272 69.74 68.65 14.18
N LEU A 273 71.02 68.52 13.82
CA LEU A 273 72.22 68.88 14.59
C LEU A 273 73.46 68.67 13.72
#